data_AF-A0ABD5X4F7-F1
#
_entry.id   AF-A0ABD5X4F7-F1
#
_cell.length_a   1.000
_cell.length_b   1.000
_cell.length_c   1.000
_cell.angle_alpha   90.00
_cell.angle_beta   90.00
_cell.angle_gamma   90.00
#
_symmetry.space_group_name_H-M   'P 1'
#
loop_
_entity.id
_entity.type
_entity.pdbx_description
1 polymer ?
#
loop_
_entity_poly.entity_id
_entity_poly.type
_entity_poly.pdbx_seq_one_letter_code
_entity_poly.pdbx_strand_id
1 'polypeptide(L)' 'MSEYTVSGRWQARDGWQTFEKELNAENEDVAVEHVYAEFGSKHGLKRPQVEVEEVAQ' A
#
# COMPACT_ATOMS: atom_id res chain seq x y z
N MET A 1 15.17 -4.94 9.78
CA MET A 1 14.07 -5.11 8.82
C MET A 1 13.18 -6.21 9.32
N SER A 2 11.88 -5.97 9.26
CA SER A 2 10.82 -6.91 9.60
C SER A 2 9.90 -7.06 8.39
N GLU A 3 9.21 -8.20 8.31
CA GLU A 3 8.10 -8.38 7.39
C GLU A 3 6.86 -7.66 7.91
N TYR A 4 6.08 -7.09 7.01
CA TYR A 4 4.81 -6.45 7.31
C TYR A 4 3.78 -6.84 6.25
N THR A 5 2.54 -6.99 6.67
CA THR A 5 1.37 -7.09 5.81
C THR A 5 0.61 -5.77 5.85
N VAL A 6 0.51 -5.09 4.71
CA VAL A 6 -0.25 -3.84 4.56
C VAL A 6 -1.49 -4.12 3.73
N SER A 7 -2.66 -3.74 4.24
CA SER A 7 -3.94 -3.91 3.55
C SER A 7 -4.67 -2.58 3.40
N GLY A 8 -5.57 -2.52 2.42
CA GLY A 8 -6.37 -1.33 2.16
C GLY A 8 -7.05 -1.40 0.81
N ARG A 9 -7.26 -0.23 0.19
CA ARG A 9 -7.95 -0.11 -1.09
C ARG A 9 -7.31 0.91 -2.02
N TRP A 10 -7.50 0.74 -3.32
CA TRP A 10 -6.98 1.64 -4.35
C TRP A 10 -8.03 1.91 -5.44
N GLN A 11 -7.95 3.09 -6.07
CA GLN A 11 -8.88 3.52 -7.10
C GLN A 11 -8.48 2.94 -8.46
N ALA A 12 -9.06 1.80 -8.81
CA ALA A 12 -8.95 1.21 -10.14
C ALA A 12 -9.88 1.89 -11.14
N ARG A 13 -9.82 1.43 -12.40
CA ARG A 13 -10.66 1.94 -13.49
C ARG A 13 -12.16 1.84 -13.18
N ASP A 14 -12.58 0.72 -12.60
CA ASP A 14 -14.00 0.40 -12.36
C ASP A 14 -14.44 0.66 -10.90
N GLY A 15 -13.63 1.41 -10.14
CA GLY A 15 -13.91 1.77 -8.76
C GLY A 15 -12.83 1.34 -7.78
N TRP A 16 -13.16 1.39 -6.48
CA TRP A 16 -12.26 0.97 -5.41
C TRP A 16 -12.11 -0.54 -5.37
N GLN A 17 -10.88 -1.03 -5.28
CA GLN A 17 -10.53 -2.44 -5.11
C GLN A 17 -9.64 -2.60 -3.88
N THR A 18 -9.79 -3.71 -3.17
CA THR A 18 -8.96 -4.03 -2.01
C THR A 18 -7.60 -4.58 -2.45
N PHE A 19 -6.59 -4.42 -1.59
CA PHE A 19 -5.30 -5.06 -1.73
C PHE A 19 -4.79 -5.56 -0.38
N GLU A 20 -3.88 -6.53 -0.45
CA GLU A 20 -3.03 -6.98 0.64
C GLU A 20 -1.62 -7.15 0.08
N LYS A 21 -0.63 -6.70 0.85
CA LYS A 21 0.77 -6.71 0.42
C LYS A 21 1.70 -7.07 1.56
N GLU A 22 2.42 -8.17 1.37
CA GLU A 22 3.57 -8.54 2.20
C GLU A 22 4.84 -7.85 1.67
N LEU A 23 5.59 -7.18 2.55
CA LEU A 23 6.85 -6.53 2.22
C LEU A 23 7.77 -6.41 3.44
N ASN A 24 9.06 -6.21 3.19
CA ASN A 24 10.03 -5.93 4.25
C ASN A 24 10.25 -4.42 4.39
N ALA A 25 10.24 -3.91 5.62
CA ALA A 25 10.46 -2.50 5.92
C ALA A 25 11.26 -2.32 7.23
N GLU A 26 11.75 -1.09 7.45
CA GLU A 26 12.42 -0.71 8.70
C GLU A 26 11.43 -0.52 9.86
N ASN A 27 10.23 -0.03 9.57
CA ASN A 27 9.12 0.18 10.50
C ASN A 27 7.79 0.27 9.72
N GLU A 28 6.67 0.41 10.44
CA GLU A 28 5.33 0.56 9.87
C GLU A 28 5.19 1.74 8.91
N ASP A 29 5.71 2.92 9.25
CA ASP A 29 5.65 4.11 8.38
C ASP A 29 6.36 3.87 7.04
N VAL A 30 7.52 3.22 7.08
CA VAL A 30 8.28 2.86 5.87
C VAL A 30 7.53 1.80 5.06
N ALA A 31 6.80 0.88 5.70
CA ALA A 31 5.96 -0.09 5.00
C ALA A 31 4.83 0.60 4.20
N VAL A 32 4.17 1.59 4.81
CA VAL A 32 3.15 2.41 4.14
C VAL A 32 3.74 3.19 2.97
N GLU A 33 4.92 3.78 3.13
CA GLU A 33 5.60 4.51 2.05
C GLU A 33 5.99 3.61 0.88
N HIS A 34 6.39 2.35 1.14
CA HIS A 34 6.61 1.37 0.08
C HIS A 34 5.34 1.09 -0.71
N VAL A 35 4.18 0.96 -0.05
CA VAL A 35 2.89 0.79 -0.73
C VAL A 35 2.60 1.98 -1.63
N TYR A 36 2.70 3.22 -1.14
CA TYR A 36 2.46 4.41 -1.98
C TYR A 36 3.41 4.47 -3.19
N ALA A 37 4.69 4.15 -3.00
CA ALA A 37 5.68 4.14 -4.08
C ALA A 37 5.39 3.03 -5.11
N GLU A 38 5.00 1.83 -4.67
CA GLU A 38 4.67 0.71 -5.56
C GLU A 38 3.43 1.03 -6.41
N PHE A 39 2.35 1.49 -5.77
CA PHE A 39 1.12 1.85 -6.49
C PHE A 39 1.32 3.06 -7.42
N GLY A 40 2.10 4.05 -6.99
CA GLY A 40 2.46 5.18 -7.84
C GLY A 40 3.28 4.76 -9.08
N SER A 41 4.27 3.89 -8.91
CA SER A 41 5.15 3.46 -10.00
C SER A 41 4.49 2.48 -10.98
N LYS A 42 3.72 1.51 -10.48
CA LYS A 42 3.10 0.47 -11.32
C LYS A 42 1.77 0.89 -11.94
N HIS A 43 0.99 1.70 -11.22
CA HIS A 43 -0.38 2.03 -11.60
C HIS A 43 -0.60 3.52 -11.86
N GLY A 44 0.41 4.37 -11.64
CA GLY A 44 0.29 5.82 -11.85
C GLY A 44 -0.64 6.50 -10.85
N LEU A 45 -0.91 5.87 -9.70
CA LEU A 45 -1.84 6.38 -8.70
C LEU A 45 -1.20 7.48 -7.85
N LYS A 46 -2.00 8.49 -7.52
CA LYS A 46 -1.64 9.51 -6.53
C LYS A 46 -1.99 9.01 -5.13
N ARG A 47 -1.34 9.55 -4.08
CA ARG A 47 -1.60 9.17 -2.68
C ARG A 47 -3.09 9.16 -2.32
N PRO A 48 -3.93 10.15 -2.70
CA PRO A 48 -5.37 10.11 -2.36
C PRO A 48 -6.18 9.01 -3.06
N GLN A 49 -5.58 8.29 -4.03
CA GLN A 49 -6.19 7.18 -4.77
C GLN A 49 -5.78 5.82 -4.19
N VAL A 50 -5.07 5.82 -3.06
CA VAL A 50 -4.68 4.64 -2.30
C VAL A 50 -4.97 4.94 -0.83
N GLU A 51 -5.77 4.11 -0.19
CA GLU A 51 -6.08 4.21 1.23
C GLU A 51 -5.53 2.97 1.92
N VAL A 52 -4.63 3.17 2.89
CA VAL A 52 -4.15 2.11 3.77
C VAL A 52 -5.09 2.01 4.96
N GLU A 53 -5.55 0.81 5.26
CA GLU A 53 -6.52 0.53 6.33
C GLU A 53 -5.85 -0.15 7.53
N GLU A 54 -4.92 -1.07 7.31
CA GLU A 54 -4.21 -1.80 8.36
C GLU A 54 -2.75 -2.08 7.98
N VAL A 55 -1.88 -2.09 9.00
CA VAL A 55 -0.52 -2.62 8.91
C VAL A 55 -0.30 -3.60 10.07
N ALA A 56 0.06 -4.84 9.72
CA ALA A 56 0.41 -5.90 10.66
C ALA A 56 1.88 -6.30 10.48
N GLN A 57 2.55 -6.68 11.58
CA GLN A 57 3.94 -7.17 11.60
C GLN A 57 3.96 -8.66 11.94
#